data_AF-A0A919L5W0-F1
#
_entry.id   AF-A0A919L5W0-F1
#
_cell.length_a   1.000
_cell.length_b   1.000
_cell.length_c   1.000
_cell.angle_alpha   90.00
_cell.angle_beta   90.00
_cell.angle_gamma   90.00
#
_symmetry.space_group_name_H-M   'P 1'
#
loop_
_entity.id
_entity.type
_entity.pdbx_description
1 polymer ?
#
loop_
_entity_poly.entity_id
_entity_poly.type
_entity_poly.pdbx_seq_one_letter_code
_entity_poly.pdbx_strand_id
1 'polypeptide(L)'
;MAVPRTDHAVVRGFDRDGEPLLPVEGTGYFARCLQHGSDHPAGHTCLDRLSGRDRKDALRQTADRREEVFARRAARAAGLGRPGS
;
A
#
# COMPACT_ATOMS: atom_id res chain seq x y z
N MET A 1 -8.09 12.41 6.59
CA MET A 1 -8.76 11.70 5.50
C MET A 1 -8.79 10.21 5.85
N ALA A 2 -9.97 9.64 6.05
CA ALA A 2 -10.10 8.25 6.50
C ALA A 2 -10.39 7.34 5.30
N VAL A 3 -9.66 6.23 5.18
CA VAL A 3 -9.97 5.17 4.20
C VAL A 3 -10.88 4.16 4.91
N PRO A 4 -12.16 4.02 4.51
CA PRO A 4 -13.08 3.11 5.17
C PRO A 4 -12.62 1.65 5.00
N ARG A 5 -12.58 0.92 6.11
CA ARG A 5 -12.16 -0.49 6.21
C ARG A 5 -12.97 -1.16 7.31
N THR A 6 -13.20 -2.47 7.17
CA THR A 6 -13.75 -3.26 8.27
C THR A 6 -12.72 -3.36 9.39
N ASP A 7 -13.18 -3.43 10.64
CA ASP A 7 -12.30 -3.56 11.80
C ASP A 7 -11.78 -4.99 12.02
N HIS A 8 -12.23 -5.92 11.17
CA HIS A 8 -11.85 -7.33 11.17
C HIS A 8 -11.58 -7.79 9.74
N ALA A 9 -10.56 -8.62 9.55
CA ALA A 9 -10.23 -9.23 8.26
C ALA A 9 -9.59 -10.62 8.44
N VAL A 10 -9.91 -11.52 7.51
CA VAL A 10 -9.29 -12.84 7.39
C VAL A 10 -8.74 -12.98 5.97
N VAL A 11 -7.45 -13.29 5.84
CA VAL A 11 -6.77 -13.50 4.57
C VAL A 11 -6.35 -14.96 4.44
N ARG A 12 -6.55 -15.52 3.26
CA ARG A 12 -6.10 -16.86 2.88
C ARG A 12 -5.15 -16.72 1.70
N GLY A 13 -4.19 -17.62 1.60
CA GLY A 13 -3.20 -17.59 0.53
C GLY A 13 -2.32 -18.83 0.55
N PHE A 14 -1.27 -18.76 -0.26
CA PHE A 14 -0.30 -19.83 -0.43
C PHE A 14 1.10 -19.28 -0.13
N ASP A 15 2.03 -20.16 0.23
CA ASP A 15 3.43 -19.80 0.30
C ASP A 15 4.06 -19.71 -1.10
N ARG A 16 5.38 -19.54 -1.14
CA ARG A 16 6.14 -19.40 -2.39
C ARG A 16 6.18 -20.71 -3.22
N ASP A 17 5.97 -21.84 -2.58
CA ASP A 17 6.02 -23.18 -3.18
C ASP A 17 4.60 -23.63 -3.60
N GLY A 18 3.58 -22.82 -3.30
CA GLY A 18 2.18 -23.03 -3.68
C GLY A 18 1.37 -23.79 -2.62
N GLU A 19 1.93 -24.01 -1.43
CA GLU A 19 1.25 -24.73 -0.36
C GLU A 19 0.30 -23.80 0.42
N PRO A 20 -0.93 -24.25 0.77
CA PRO A 20 -1.89 -23.41 1.48
C PRO A 20 -1.36 -22.96 2.84
N LEU A 21 -1.35 -21.66 3.09
CA LEU A 21 -1.05 -21.10 4.40
C LEU A 21 -2.28 -21.14 5.31
N LEU A 22 -2.02 -21.26 6.62
CA LEU A 22 -3.06 -21.05 7.63
C LEU A 22 -3.68 -19.65 7.49
N PRO A 23 -5.01 -19.51 7.63
CA PRO A 23 -5.67 -18.21 7.53
C PRO A 23 -5.08 -17.22 8.53
N VAL A 24 -4.79 -16.02 8.05
CA VAL A 24 -4.29 -14.92 8.88
C VAL A 24 -5.46 -14.02 9.22
N GLU A 25 -5.76 -13.91 10.50
CA GLU A 25 -6.84 -13.10 11.04
C GLU A 25 -6.28 -11.89 11.80
N GLY A 26 -6.96 -10.74 11.66
CA GLY A 26 -6.55 -9.52 12.33
C GLY A 26 -7.72 -8.57 12.59
N THR A 27 -7.53 -7.71 13.59
CA THR A 27 -8.44 -6.61 13.92
C THR A 27 -7.72 -5.26 13.88
N GLY A 28 -8.46 -4.14 13.92
CA GLY A 28 -7.88 -2.80 14.05
C GLY A 28 -6.88 -2.45 12.94
N TYR A 29 -5.70 -2.00 13.36
CA TYR A 29 -4.61 -1.66 12.44
C TYR A 29 -4.17 -2.87 11.60
N PHE A 30 -4.13 -4.07 12.17
CA PHE A 30 -3.70 -5.24 11.42
C PHE A 30 -4.73 -5.64 10.36
N ALA A 31 -6.03 -5.56 10.67
CA ALA A 31 -7.10 -5.72 9.68
C ALA A 31 -6.93 -4.74 8.50
N ARG A 32 -6.56 -3.48 8.78
CA ARG A 32 -6.30 -2.48 7.73
C ARG A 32 -5.10 -2.85 6.87
N CYS A 33 -4.01 -3.35 7.46
CA CYS A 33 -2.84 -3.81 6.73
C CYS A 33 -3.17 -5.00 5.82
N LEU A 34 -3.91 -5.98 6.33
CA LEU A 34 -4.35 -7.15 5.58
C LEU A 34 -5.18 -6.74 4.36
N GLN A 35 -6.23 -5.94 4.57
CA GLN A 35 -7.06 -5.48 3.47
C GLN A 35 -6.30 -4.58 2.48
N HIS A 36 -5.33 -3.78 2.94
CA HIS A 36 -4.49 -2.96 2.04
C HIS A 36 -3.56 -3.83 1.20
N GLY A 37 -2.91 -4.82 1.82
CA GLY A 37 -2.06 -5.78 1.14
C GLY A 37 -2.81 -6.56 0.07
N SER A 38 -4.04 -6.98 0.36
CA SER A 38 -4.90 -7.70 -0.59
C SER A 38 -5.44 -6.84 -1.75
N ASP A 39 -5.57 -5.53 -1.57
CA ASP A 39 -6.03 -4.63 -2.64
C ASP A 39 -5.00 -4.50 -3.77
N HIS A 40 -3.70 -4.48 -3.44
CA HIS A 40 -2.64 -4.24 -4.42
C HIS A 40 -2.57 -5.30 -5.53
N PRO A 41 -2.60 -6.62 -5.24
CA PRO A 41 -2.69 -7.66 -6.27
C PRO A 41 -3.94 -7.55 -7.15
N ALA A 42 -5.02 -6.96 -6.64
CA ALA A 42 -6.24 -6.69 -7.40
C ALA A 42 -6.17 -5.39 -8.23
N GLY A 43 -5.02 -4.70 -8.23
CA GLY A 43 -4.84 -3.43 -8.95
C GLY A 43 -5.48 -2.24 -8.25
N HIS A 44 -5.88 -2.39 -6.98
CA HIS A 44 -6.52 -1.32 -6.20
C HIS A 44 -5.53 -0.70 -5.22
N THR A 45 -5.71 0.60 -5.00
CA THR A 45 -4.95 1.38 -4.03
C THR A 45 -5.86 1.94 -2.96
N CYS A 46 -5.27 2.56 -1.93
CA CYS A 46 -6.06 3.26 -0.91
C CYS A 46 -6.90 4.42 -1.48
N LEU A 47 -6.51 5.00 -2.63
CA LEU A 47 -7.22 6.11 -3.25
C LEU A 47 -8.58 5.70 -3.81
N ASP A 48 -8.72 4.44 -4.23
CA ASP A 48 -9.94 3.91 -4.84
C ASP A 48 -11.07 3.72 -3.82
N ARG A 49 -10.75 3.73 -2.52
CA ARG A 49 -11.71 3.63 -1.42
C ARG A 49 -12.12 5.00 -0.83
N LEU A 50 -11.55 6.09 -1.33
CA LEU A 50 -11.85 7.44 -0.85
C LEU A 50 -13.12 8.00 -1.51
N SER A 51 -13.79 8.95 -0.86
CA SER A 51 -14.87 9.68 -1.53
C SER A 51 -14.34 10.46 -2.73
N GLY A 52 -15.19 10.80 -3.71
CA GLY A 52 -14.72 11.46 -4.94
C GLY A 52 -14.01 12.79 -4.70
N ARG A 53 -14.51 13.63 -3.77
CA ARG A 53 -13.88 14.90 -3.37
C ARG A 53 -12.48 14.67 -2.83
N ASP A 54 -12.41 13.71 -1.93
CA ASP A 54 -11.23 13.32 -1.20
C ASP A 54 -10.17 12.74 -2.17
N ARG A 55 -10.56 11.80 -3.03
CA ARG A 55 -9.69 11.24 -4.08
C ARG A 55 -9.12 12.34 -4.98
N LYS A 56 -9.94 13.31 -5.41
CA LYS A 56 -9.48 14.44 -6.22
C LYS A 56 -8.42 15.28 -5.49
N ASP A 57 -8.63 15.57 -4.22
CA ASP A 57 -7.68 16.35 -3.42
C ASP A 57 -6.35 15.60 -3.22
N ALA A 58 -6.41 14.31 -2.88
CA ALA A 58 -5.22 13.47 -2.76
C ALA A 58 -4.41 13.38 -4.07
N LEU A 59 -5.09 13.25 -5.21
CA LEU A 59 -4.43 13.24 -6.52
C LEU A 59 -3.75 14.58 -6.85
N ARG A 60 -4.40 15.71 -6.54
CA ARG A 60 -3.81 17.04 -6.70
C ARG A 60 -2.54 17.19 -5.84
N GLN A 61 -2.62 16.86 -4.55
CA GLN A 61 -1.46 16.91 -3.65
C GLN A 61 -0.32 16.00 -4.12
N THR A 62 -0.65 14.84 -4.72
CA THR A 62 0.33 13.91 -5.29
C THR A 62 1.01 14.51 -6.52
N ALA A 63 0.24 15.19 -7.39
CA ALA A 63 0.76 15.87 -8.57
C ALA A 63 1.67 17.05 -8.19
N ASP A 64 1.25 17.88 -7.23
CA ASP A 64 2.00 19.05 -6.77
C ASP A 64 3.37 18.67 -6.18
N ARG A 65 3.44 17.51 -5.51
CA ARG A 65 4.66 17.00 -4.86
C ARG A 65 5.47 16.05 -5.74
N ARG A 66 5.05 15.83 -6.98
CA ARG A 66 5.60 14.77 -7.85
C ARG A 66 7.11 14.93 -8.06
N GLU A 67 7.53 16.13 -8.44
CA GLU A 67 8.94 16.44 -8.72
C GLU A 67 9.82 16.29 -7.46
N GLU A 68 9.37 16.82 -6.32
CA GLU A 68 10.06 16.66 -5.02
C GLU A 68 10.24 15.18 -4.66
N VAL A 69 9.17 14.39 -4.79
CA VAL A 69 9.19 12.96 -4.48
C VAL A 69 10.14 12.20 -5.40
N PHE A 70 10.16 12.51 -6.70
CA PHE A 70 11.08 11.87 -7.64
C PHE A 70 12.52 12.26 -7.40
N ALA A 71 12.81 13.54 -7.15
CA ALA A 71 14.15 14.01 -6.79
C ALA A 71 14.67 13.30 -5.52
N ARG A 72 13.83 13.20 -4.47
CA ARG A 72 14.18 12.47 -3.24
C ARG A 72 14.44 10.99 -3.49
N ARG A 73 13.64 10.33 -4.33
CA ARG A 73 13.83 8.92 -4.70
C ARG A 73 15.13 8.71 -5.47
N ALA A 74 15.44 9.60 -6.42
CA ALA A 74 16.69 9.57 -7.19
C ALA A 74 17.91 9.75 -6.28
N ALA A 75 17.88 10.72 -5.37
CA ALA A 75 18.94 10.94 -4.40
C ALA A 75 19.16 9.72 -3.48
N ARG A 76 18.07 9.10 -3.00
CA ARG A 76 18.15 7.87 -2.20
C ARG A 76 18.73 6.70 -3.00
N ALA A 77 18.33 6.53 -4.26
CA ALA A 77 18.86 5.49 -5.13
C ALA A 77 20.37 5.67 -5.39
N ALA A 78 20.81 6.91 -5.63
CA ALA A 78 22.23 7.22 -5.80
C ALA A 78 23.05 6.94 -4.52
N GLY A 79 22.50 7.24 -3.34
CA GLY A 79 23.12 6.93 -2.05
C GLY A 79 23.12 5.45 -1.67
N LEU A 80 22.39 4.59 -2.39
CA LEU A 80 22.33 3.13 -2.15
C LEU A 80 23.29 2.33 -3.05
N GLY A 81 24.05 2.96 -3.96
CA GLY A 81 25.18 2.30 -4.63
C GLY A 81 26.41 2.32 -3.71
N ARG A 82 27.08 1.22 -3.33
CA ARG A 82 27.03 -0.22 -3.65
C ARG A 82 27.49 -0.94 -2.37
N PRO A 83 26.81 -1.96 -1.80
CA PRO A 83 27.47 -2.84 -0.85
C PRO A 83 28.36 -3.81 -1.63
N GLY A 84 29.68 -3.69 -1.48
CA GLY A 84 30.67 -4.68 -1.94
C GLY A 84 31.29 -4.40 -3.32
N SER A 85 32.50 -3.83 -3.31
CA SER A 85 33.61 -4.33 -4.13
C SER A 85 34.20 -5.56 -3.48
#